data_AF-A0A7S1YT79-F1
#
_entry.id   AF-A0A7S1YT79-F1
#
_cell.length_a   1.000
_cell.length_b   1.000
_cell.length_c   1.000
_cell.angle_alpha   90.00
_cell.angle_beta   90.00
_cell.angle_gamma   90.00
#
_symmetry.space_group_name_H-M   'P 1'
#
loop_
_entity.id
_entity.type
_entity.pdbx_description
1 polymer ?
#
loop_
_entity_poly.entity_id
_entity_poly.type
_entity_poly.pdbx_seq_one_letter_code
_entity_poly.pdbx_strand_id
1 'polypeptide(L)'
;ISGGNHRTQVGGDHTTGDGNAFYTSPNTYAGTHDVDRGECAALSPIYDVPIDSSVSIWYFHGQRDEGDDPTGDYFHLELSIDEGDTWTAMVSHGDSRVWADWSEATASVPGGSTV
;
A
#
# COMPACT_ATOMS: atom_id res chain seq x y z
N ILE A 1 11.03 -11.25 -26.90
CA ILE A 1 10.65 -10.47 -25.70
C ILE A 1 11.26 -11.21 -24.52
N SER A 2 12.41 -10.75 -24.04
CA SER A 2 13.15 -11.36 -22.93
C SER A 2 12.46 -11.00 -21.62
N GLY A 3 12.07 -12.01 -20.85
CA GLY A 3 11.25 -11.87 -19.64
C GLY A 3 11.96 -11.15 -18.50
N GLY A 4 11.26 -10.20 -17.89
CA GLY A 4 11.49 -9.77 -16.52
C GLY A 4 10.58 -10.58 -15.60
N ASN A 5 11.16 -11.25 -14.59
CA ASN A 5 10.41 -11.92 -13.53
C ASN A 5 9.70 -10.88 -12.64
N HIS A 6 8.59 -10.29 -13.11
CA HIS A 6 7.62 -9.68 -12.21
C HIS A 6 6.72 -10.80 -11.67
N ARG A 7 6.77 -11.06 -10.36
CA ARG A 7 5.71 -11.85 -9.73
C ARG A 7 4.45 -11.01 -9.79
N THR A 8 3.51 -11.41 -10.63
CA THR A 8 2.14 -10.89 -10.59
C THR A 8 1.50 -11.31 -9.27
N GLN A 9 0.54 -10.53 -8.76
CA GLN A 9 -0.25 -10.88 -7.58
C GLN A 9 -0.69 -12.34 -7.66
N VAL A 10 -0.32 -13.13 -6.66
CA VAL A 10 -0.70 -14.54 -6.55
C VAL A 10 -1.92 -14.63 -5.64
N GLY A 11 -3.03 -15.18 -6.16
CA GLY A 11 -4.28 -15.33 -5.39
C GLY A 11 -5.18 -14.09 -5.39
N GLY A 12 -6.17 -14.09 -4.49
CA GLY A 12 -7.09 -12.96 -4.27
C GLY A 12 -6.49 -11.86 -3.40
N ASP A 13 -7.30 -10.91 -2.96
CA ASP A 13 -6.94 -9.76 -2.12
C ASP A 13 -6.89 -10.08 -0.61
N HIS A 14 -6.69 -11.35 -0.25
CA HIS A 14 -6.74 -11.86 1.12
C HIS A 14 -8.09 -11.69 1.86
N THR A 15 -9.14 -11.18 1.21
CA THR A 15 -10.46 -11.11 1.82
C THR A 15 -11.23 -12.42 1.67
N THR A 16 -12.17 -12.66 2.58
CA THR A 16 -13.18 -13.72 2.43
C THR A 16 -14.51 -13.09 2.05
N GLY A 17 -15.17 -13.61 1.00
CA GLY A 17 -16.46 -13.08 0.52
C GLY A 17 -16.31 -12.05 -0.59
N ASP A 18 -17.04 -10.93 -0.49
CA ASP A 18 -16.97 -9.83 -1.46
C ASP A 18 -15.69 -9.03 -1.21
N GLY A 19 -14.81 -8.97 -2.22
CA GLY A 19 -13.48 -8.35 -2.15
C GLY A 19 -13.47 -6.93 -1.58
N ASN A 20 -12.40 -6.57 -0.87
CA ASN A 20 -12.16 -5.22 -0.34
C ASN A 20 -10.73 -4.76 -0.70
N ALA A 21 -10.42 -4.81 -1.99
CA ALA A 21 -9.16 -4.37 -2.53
C ALA A 21 -9.21 -2.90 -2.95
N PHE A 22 -8.22 -2.12 -2.51
CA PHE A 22 -7.96 -0.79 -3.05
C PHE A 22 -7.04 -0.93 -4.27
N TYR A 23 -7.52 -0.47 -5.41
CA TYR A 23 -6.77 -0.48 -6.67
C TYR A 23 -6.73 0.93 -7.22
N THR A 24 -5.53 1.46 -7.44
CA THR A 24 -5.35 2.82 -7.89
C THR A 24 -5.41 2.91 -9.42
N SER A 25 -4.49 2.28 -10.14
CA SER A 25 -4.47 2.24 -11.62
C SER A 25 -3.35 1.31 -12.14
N PRO A 26 -3.48 0.68 -13.33
CA PRO A 26 -2.35 -0.01 -13.95
C PRO A 26 -1.47 0.99 -14.70
N ASN A 27 -0.15 0.78 -14.67
CA ASN A 27 0.69 1.46 -15.65
C ASN A 27 0.42 0.91 -17.07
N THR A 28 0.20 1.79 -18.04
CA THR A 28 -0.03 1.44 -19.45
C THR A 28 1.23 1.48 -20.34
N TYR A 29 2.33 2.12 -19.89
CA TYR A 29 3.61 2.15 -20.62
C TYR A 29 4.77 2.50 -19.67
N ALA A 30 5.95 1.89 -19.83
CA ALA A 30 7.13 2.19 -18.99
C ALA A 30 7.70 3.60 -19.29
N GLY A 31 7.60 4.54 -18.35
CA GLY A 31 8.16 5.90 -18.46
C GLY A 31 8.56 6.49 -17.10
N THR A 32 8.96 7.77 -17.07
CA THR A 32 9.47 8.45 -15.86
C THR A 32 8.37 9.00 -14.94
N HIS A 33 7.10 8.81 -15.27
CA HIS A 33 5.94 9.29 -14.50
C HIS A 33 4.73 8.40 -14.79
N ASP A 34 4.76 7.17 -14.27
CA ASP A 34 3.65 6.23 -14.42
C ASP A 34 2.52 6.64 -13.46
N VAL A 35 1.39 7.15 -14.01
CA VAL A 35 0.20 7.68 -13.29
C VAL A 35 0.52 8.89 -12.39
N ASP A 36 -0.29 9.96 -12.46
CA ASP A 36 -0.26 11.08 -11.49
C ASP A 36 1.13 11.69 -11.15
N ARG A 37 2.02 11.79 -12.16
CA ARG A 37 3.41 12.29 -12.02
C ARG A 37 4.35 11.40 -11.21
N GLY A 38 4.01 10.12 -11.03
CA GLY A 38 4.81 9.15 -10.28
C GLY A 38 4.35 8.95 -8.83
N GLU A 39 3.30 9.65 -8.40
CA GLU A 39 2.69 9.45 -7.08
C GLU A 39 1.29 8.89 -7.24
N CYS A 40 1.02 7.74 -6.64
CA CYS A 40 -0.28 7.10 -6.73
C CYS A 40 -0.79 6.78 -5.33
N ALA A 41 -1.84 7.47 -4.89
CA ALA A 41 -2.41 7.31 -3.56
C ALA A 41 -3.87 6.82 -3.62
N ALA A 42 -4.28 6.06 -2.62
CA ALA A 42 -5.67 5.72 -2.36
C ALA A 42 -5.97 5.92 -0.87
N LEU A 43 -7.19 6.34 -0.57
CA LEU A 43 -7.71 6.44 0.78
C LEU A 43 -8.83 5.42 0.97
N SER A 44 -8.88 4.83 2.17
CA SER A 44 -10.04 4.06 2.59
C SER A 44 -11.27 4.97 2.80
N PRO A 45 -12.48 4.40 2.87
CA PRO A 45 -13.58 5.04 3.59
C PRO A 45 -13.17 5.33 5.04
N ILE A 46 -13.86 6.27 5.67
CA ILE A 46 -13.74 6.52 7.10
C ILE A 46 -14.57 5.48 7.86
N TYR A 47 -13.96 4.86 8.87
CA TYR A 47 -14.59 3.92 9.78
C TYR A 47 -14.54 4.46 11.22
N ASP A 48 -15.71 4.53 11.85
CA ASP A 48 -15.80 4.83 13.29
C ASP A 48 -15.31 3.63 14.11
N VAL A 49 -14.41 3.88 15.07
CA VAL A 49 -13.85 2.86 15.96
C VAL A 49 -14.34 3.10 17.39
N PRO A 50 -15.53 2.59 17.79
CA PRO A 50 -16.13 2.94 19.08
C PRO A 50 -15.45 2.30 20.30
N ILE A 51 -14.61 1.29 20.08
CA ILE A 51 -13.90 0.53 21.12
C ILE A 51 -12.47 0.23 20.68
N ASP A 52 -11.57 0.00 21.63
CA ASP A 52 -10.20 -0.43 21.34
C ASP A 52 -10.20 -1.63 20.37
N SER A 53 -9.50 -1.46 19.26
CA SER A 53 -9.54 -2.38 18.11
C SER A 53 -8.14 -2.55 17.51
N SER A 54 -8.04 -3.43 16.52
CA SER A 54 -6.84 -3.57 15.68
C SER A 54 -7.24 -3.41 14.23
N VAL A 55 -6.47 -2.64 13.47
CA VAL A 55 -6.50 -2.66 12.01
C VAL A 55 -5.51 -3.72 11.52
N SER A 56 -5.91 -4.46 10.48
CA SER A 56 -5.04 -5.34 9.69
C SER A 56 -5.25 -5.03 8.22
N ILE A 57 -4.14 -4.84 7.49
CA ILE A 57 -4.13 -4.61 6.05
C ILE A 57 -3.10 -5.55 5.43
N TRP A 58 -3.57 -6.36 4.49
CA TRP A 58 -2.71 -7.15 3.61
C TRP A 58 -2.35 -6.33 2.38
N TYR A 59 -1.06 -6.28 2.05
CA TYR A 59 -0.54 -5.57 0.88
C TYR A 59 0.40 -6.48 0.09
N PHE A 60 0.35 -6.37 -1.24
CA PHE A 60 1.26 -7.06 -2.16
C PHE A 60 2.15 -6.02 -2.82
N HIS A 61 3.42 -5.99 -2.43
CA HIS A 61 4.36 -4.98 -2.89
C HIS A 61 5.75 -5.60 -3.12
N GLY A 62 6.41 -5.18 -4.19
CA GLY A 62 7.86 -5.26 -4.35
C GLY A 62 8.35 -4.27 -5.41
N GLN A 63 9.66 -4.04 -5.44
CA GLN A 63 10.33 -3.16 -6.41
C GLN A 63 11.38 -4.00 -7.17
N ARG A 64 11.33 -3.95 -8.51
CA ARG A 64 12.12 -4.85 -9.37
C ARG A 64 13.64 -4.60 -9.24
N ASP A 65 14.04 -3.34 -9.26
CA ASP A 65 15.44 -2.90 -9.34
C ASP A 65 15.75 -1.96 -8.16
N GLU A 66 17.00 -1.96 -7.66
CA GLU A 66 17.47 -0.91 -6.74
C GLU A 66 17.92 0.30 -7.57
N GLY A 67 17.59 1.51 -7.12
CA GLY A 67 18.52 2.63 -7.21
C GLY A 67 18.56 3.39 -8.53
N ASP A 68 17.40 3.74 -9.09
CA ASP A 68 17.34 4.86 -10.06
C ASP A 68 17.23 6.18 -9.29
N ASP A 69 16.29 6.24 -8.34
CA ASP A 69 16.02 7.41 -7.51
C ASP A 69 15.80 7.02 -6.05
N PRO A 70 16.89 6.77 -5.28
CA PRO A 70 16.81 6.40 -3.88
C PRO A 70 16.24 7.47 -2.96
N THR A 71 15.96 8.65 -3.50
CA THR A 71 15.35 9.77 -2.80
C THR A 71 13.94 10.09 -3.27
N GLY A 72 13.46 9.47 -4.35
CA GLY A 72 12.18 9.75 -4.98
C GLY A 72 11.22 8.56 -5.03
N ASP A 73 11.73 7.34 -5.21
CA ASP A 73 10.88 6.15 -5.24
C ASP A 73 10.62 5.61 -3.83
N TYR A 74 9.34 5.43 -3.47
CA TYR A 74 8.93 4.90 -2.18
C TYR A 74 7.56 4.20 -2.24
N PHE A 75 7.29 3.42 -1.20
CA PHE A 75 5.98 2.88 -0.85
C PHE A 75 5.68 3.17 0.62
N HIS A 76 4.54 3.81 0.86
CA HIS A 76 4.02 4.06 2.19
C HIS A 76 2.64 3.42 2.36
N LEU A 77 2.45 2.79 3.52
CA LEU A 77 1.13 2.48 4.05
C LEU A 77 1.03 3.20 5.39
N GLU A 78 0.04 4.08 5.50
CA GLU A 78 -0.12 4.98 6.64
C GLU A 78 -1.53 4.84 7.24
N LEU A 79 -1.62 5.11 8.54
CA LEU A 79 -2.86 5.10 9.30
C LEU A 79 -3.09 6.50 9.89
N SER A 80 -4.27 7.04 9.66
CA SER A 80 -4.82 8.12 10.47
C SER A 80 -5.81 7.55 11.48
N ILE A 81 -5.87 8.17 12.66
CA ILE A 81 -6.86 7.85 13.70
C ILE A 81 -7.75 9.07 14.03
N ASP A 82 -7.71 10.09 13.17
CA ASP A 82 -8.25 11.42 13.36
C ASP A 82 -8.73 12.05 12.04
N GLU A 83 -9.48 11.28 11.23
CA GLU A 83 -10.09 11.74 9.97
C GLU A 83 -9.11 12.29 8.91
N GLY A 84 -7.84 11.89 8.99
CA GLY A 84 -6.77 12.32 8.08
C GLY A 84 -6.00 13.56 8.54
N ASP A 85 -6.23 14.06 9.76
CA ASP A 85 -5.48 15.20 10.31
C ASP A 85 -4.01 14.85 10.58
N THR A 86 -3.74 13.66 11.10
CA THR A 86 -2.39 13.12 11.30
C THR A 86 -2.23 11.70 10.79
N TRP A 87 -1.03 11.37 10.32
CA TRP A 87 -0.71 10.08 9.71
C TRP A 87 0.48 9.44 10.41
N THR A 88 0.37 8.15 10.70
CA THR A 88 1.44 7.32 11.24
C THR A 88 1.79 6.22 10.25
N ALA A 89 3.06 6.10 9.89
CA ALA A 89 3.51 5.04 9.00
C ALA A 89 3.33 3.65 9.64
N MET A 90 2.59 2.78 8.96
CA MET A 90 2.54 1.33 9.24
C MET A 90 3.63 0.59 8.47
N VAL A 91 3.88 1.02 7.23
CA VAL A 91 4.94 0.50 6.35
C VAL A 91 5.61 1.66 5.63
N SER A 92 6.94 1.61 5.54
CA SER A 92 7.73 2.59 4.82
C SER A 92 8.90 1.90 4.14
N HIS A 93 8.84 1.81 2.81
CA HIS A 93 9.93 1.35 1.97
C HIS A 93 10.40 2.49 1.08
N GLY A 94 11.69 2.82 1.11
CA GLY A 94 12.30 3.62 0.03
C GLY A 94 12.66 2.73 -1.14
N ASP A 95 13.30 3.28 -2.16
CA ASP A 95 13.85 2.55 -3.33
C ASP A 95 14.79 1.42 -2.89
N SER A 96 14.23 0.22 -2.81
CA SER A 96 14.94 -0.96 -2.35
C SER A 96 14.42 -2.17 -3.09
N ARG A 97 15.32 -3.03 -3.54
CA ARG A 97 14.92 -4.21 -4.29
C ARG A 97 14.27 -5.22 -3.36
N VAL A 98 12.95 -5.21 -3.37
CA VAL A 98 12.10 -6.15 -2.63
C VAL A 98 11.37 -7.03 -3.63
N TRP A 99 11.50 -8.35 -3.48
CA TRP A 99 10.68 -9.26 -4.27
C TRP A 99 9.21 -9.08 -3.88
N ALA A 100 8.35 -8.92 -4.88
CA ALA A 100 6.92 -8.79 -4.62
C ALA A 100 6.38 -10.01 -3.89
N ASP A 101 5.83 -9.77 -2.70
CA ASP A 101 5.23 -10.79 -1.85
C ASP A 101 4.08 -10.19 -1.02
N TRP A 102 3.22 -11.06 -0.51
CA TRP A 102 2.17 -10.65 0.42
C TRP A 102 2.75 -10.39 1.80
N SER A 103 2.36 -9.27 2.39
CA SER A 103 2.72 -8.89 3.74
C SER A 103 1.50 -8.32 4.47
N GLU A 104 1.48 -8.46 5.79
CA GLU A 104 0.42 -7.94 6.65
C GLU A 104 0.99 -6.81 7.52
N ALA A 105 0.32 -5.66 7.52
CA ALA A 105 0.56 -4.58 8.45
C ALA A 105 -0.58 -4.54 9.47
N THR A 106 -0.23 -4.40 10.75
CA THR A 106 -1.22 -4.31 11.84
C THR A 106 -0.89 -3.15 12.76
N ALA A 107 -1.92 -2.52 13.32
CA ALA A 107 -1.78 -1.48 14.32
C ALA A 107 -2.96 -1.49 15.29
N SER A 108 -2.71 -1.11 16.55
CA SER A 108 -3.75 -0.90 17.54
C SER A 108 -4.40 0.46 17.34
N VAL A 109 -5.73 0.51 17.45
CA VAL A 109 -6.52 1.72 17.30
C VAL A 109 -7.34 1.93 18.58
N PRO A 110 -7.16 3.07 19.29
CA PRO A 110 -7.94 3.37 20.48
C PRO A 110 -9.43 3.54 20.16
N GLY A 111 -10.29 3.15 21.10
CA GLY A 111 -11.72 3.48 21.03
C GLY A 111 -11.96 4.99 21.02
N GLY A 112 -12.93 5.44 20.22
CA GLY A 112 -13.22 6.84 19.95
C GLY A 112 -12.45 7.44 18.76
N SER A 113 -11.65 6.64 18.04
CA SER A 113 -10.92 7.07 16.84
C SER A 113 -11.77 6.96 15.56
N THR A 114 -11.28 7.54 14.48
CA THR A 114 -11.76 7.37 13.10
C THR A 114 -10.59 6.97 12.20
N VAL A 115 -10.75 5.91 11.41
CA VAL A 115 -9.68 5.35 10.56
C VAL A 115 -10.04 5.32 9.09
#